data_AF-A0A376MU44-F1
#
_entry.id   AF-A0A376MU44-F1
#
_cell.length_a   1.000
_cell.length_b   1.000
_cell.length_c   1.000
_cell.angle_alpha   90.00
_cell.angle_beta   90.00
_cell.angle_gamma   90.00
#
_symmetry.space_group_name_H-M   'P 1'
#
loop_
_entity.id
_entity.type
_entity.pdbx_description
1 polymer ?
#
loop_
_entity_poly.entity_id
_entity_poly.type
_entity_poly.pdbx_seq_one_letter_code
_entity_poly.pdbx_strand_id
1 'polypeptide(L)'
;MLWAKNNQRPTAQDLDKLQGKLVRLTDQGEIPDDNPFIKESGARAEIWSYGIRNPQGMAMNPWSNALWLNEHGPRGGDEINIPQKGKNYGWPLATWGINYSGFKIPEAKGEIVAGTEQPVFYWKDSPAVSGMAFYNSDKFPQWQQKLFIGALKDKDVIVMSRQRRQSDRRWPYFNGQRAANS
;
A
#
# COMPACT_ATOMS: atom_id res chain seq x y z
N MET A 1 12.53 2.49 10.49
CA MET A 1 12.17 1.36 9.61
C MET A 1 12.71 0.09 10.25
N LEU A 2 11.85 -0.72 10.89
CA LEU A 2 12.26 -1.99 11.50
C LEU A 2 12.08 -3.09 10.47
N TRP A 3 13.19 -3.58 9.93
CA TRP A 3 13.22 -4.74 9.05
C TRP A 3 12.68 -5.96 9.81
N ALA A 4 11.85 -6.77 9.18
CA ALA A 4 11.35 -8.01 9.75
C ALA A 4 12.53 -8.98 10.01
N LYS A 5 12.98 -9.09 11.26
CA LYS A 5 13.79 -10.23 11.68
C LYS A 5 12.90 -11.48 11.63
N ASN A 6 13.34 -12.51 10.89
CA ASN A 6 12.88 -13.90 10.94
C ASN A 6 11.50 -14.27 10.36
N ASN A 7 11.22 -13.99 9.08
CA ASN A 7 10.10 -14.63 8.33
C ASN A 7 8.75 -14.64 9.09
N GLN A 8 8.52 -13.69 10.00
CA GLN A 8 7.35 -13.64 10.86
C GLN A 8 6.19 -12.97 10.12
N ARG A 9 5.91 -13.40 8.89
CA ARG A 9 4.87 -12.83 8.05
C ARG A 9 3.51 -12.71 8.78
N PRO A 10 3.08 -13.70 9.60
CA PRO A 10 1.82 -13.61 10.33
C PRO A 10 1.70 -12.39 11.25
N THR A 11 2.80 -11.81 11.74
CA THR A 11 2.72 -10.67 12.68
C THR A 11 2.14 -9.42 12.07
N ALA A 12 2.01 -9.35 10.74
CA ALA A 12 1.25 -8.31 10.07
C ALA A 12 -0.25 -8.33 10.47
N GLN A 13 -0.78 -9.50 10.85
CA GLN A 13 -2.14 -9.69 11.33
C GLN A 13 -2.29 -9.47 12.85
N ASP A 14 -1.21 -9.65 13.62
CA ASP A 14 -1.25 -9.52 15.08
C ASP A 14 -1.35 -8.03 15.48
N LEU A 15 -2.39 -7.65 16.23
CA LEU A 15 -2.64 -6.26 16.65
C LEU A 15 -1.82 -5.84 17.88
N ASP A 16 -1.21 -6.78 18.60
CA ASP A 16 -0.28 -6.51 19.71
C ASP A 16 1.13 -6.10 19.23
N LYS A 17 1.36 -6.19 17.91
CA LYS A 17 2.64 -5.94 17.25
C LYS A 17 2.55 -4.81 16.22
N LEU A 18 3.64 -4.07 16.07
CA LEU A 18 3.75 -2.97 15.10
C LEU A 18 4.34 -3.39 13.74
N GLN A 19 4.62 -4.68 13.52
CA GLN A 19 5.06 -5.18 12.22
C GLN A 19 3.89 -5.19 11.23
N GLY A 20 4.15 -4.74 10.00
CA GLY A 20 3.14 -4.75 8.93
C GLY A 20 1.92 -3.87 9.23
N LYS A 21 2.16 -2.69 9.81
CA LYS A 21 1.14 -1.72 10.22
C LYS A 21 1.37 -0.37 9.56
N LEU A 22 0.27 0.32 9.25
CA LEU A 22 0.27 1.76 9.12
C LEU A 22 -0.10 2.35 10.49
N VAL A 23 0.76 3.21 11.02
CA VAL A 23 0.56 3.90 12.30
C VAL A 23 0.08 5.33 12.04
N ARG A 24 -0.83 5.82 12.90
CA ARG A 24 -1.23 7.23 12.91
C ARG A 24 -0.98 7.83 14.29
N LEU A 25 -0.19 8.90 14.31
CA LEU A 25 0.09 9.74 15.47
C LEU A 25 -0.39 11.16 15.19
N THR A 26 -0.51 11.98 16.24
CA THR A 26 -0.66 13.43 16.09
C THR A 26 0.62 14.05 15.50
N ASP A 27 0.57 15.32 15.12
CA ASP A 27 1.76 16.05 14.67
C ASP A 27 2.81 16.25 15.78
N GLN A 28 2.39 16.09 17.04
CA GLN A 28 3.27 16.04 18.22
C GLN A 28 3.80 14.63 18.54
N GLY A 29 3.40 13.60 17.79
CA GLY A 29 3.81 12.21 18.02
C GLY A 29 2.99 11.46 19.07
N GLU A 30 1.91 12.05 19.57
CA GLU A 30 1.01 11.42 20.53
C GLU A 30 0.01 10.48 19.87
N ILE A 31 -0.60 9.58 20.63
CA ILE A 31 -1.65 8.68 20.13
C ILE A 31 -2.98 9.45 20.05
N PRO A 32 -3.60 9.57 18.85
CA PRO A 32 -4.92 10.18 18.72
C PRO A 32 -5.98 9.37 19.48
N ASP A 33 -6.85 10.06 20.20
CA ASP A 33 -7.94 9.46 20.99
C ASP A 33 -8.99 8.74 20.13
N ASP A 34 -9.07 9.11 18.85
CA ASP A 34 -9.96 8.47 17.87
C ASP A 34 -9.28 7.33 17.09
N ASN A 35 -8.08 6.86 17.44
CA ASN A 35 -7.49 5.70 16.77
C ASN A 35 -8.38 4.44 16.89
N PRO A 36 -8.44 3.58 15.86
CA PRO A 36 -9.42 2.49 15.76
C PRO A 36 -9.32 1.45 16.87
N PHE A 37 -8.13 1.22 17.41
CA PHE A 37 -7.86 0.14 18.36
C PHE A 37 -7.59 0.64 19.79
N ILE A 38 -7.88 1.91 20.09
CA ILE A 38 -7.56 2.51 21.41
C ILE A 38 -8.29 1.84 22.58
N LYS A 39 -9.47 1.25 22.33
CA LYS A 39 -10.28 0.54 23.33
C LYS A 39 -10.14 -0.98 23.23
N GLU A 40 -9.32 -1.48 22.31
CA GLU A 40 -9.17 -2.92 22.08
C GLU A 40 -8.05 -3.47 22.97
N SER A 41 -8.43 -4.32 23.92
CA SER A 41 -7.49 -4.89 24.89
C SER A 41 -6.41 -5.69 24.19
N GLY A 42 -5.14 -5.41 24.50
CA GLY A 42 -3.98 -6.08 23.92
C GLY A 42 -3.56 -5.54 22.54
N ALA A 43 -4.36 -4.67 21.92
CA ALA A 43 -3.97 -4.03 20.66
C ALA A 43 -3.07 -2.81 20.90
N ARG A 44 -2.17 -2.54 19.96
CA ARG A 44 -1.36 -1.33 19.91
C ARG A 44 -2.21 -0.17 19.42
N ALA A 45 -2.47 0.80 20.29
CA ALA A 45 -3.35 1.93 20.03
C ALA A 45 -2.85 2.85 18.89
N GLU A 46 -1.57 2.76 18.52
CA GLU A 46 -0.97 3.52 17.43
C GLU A 46 -1.42 3.04 16.03
N ILE A 47 -1.96 1.82 15.93
CA ILE A 47 -2.33 1.20 14.65
C ILE A 47 -3.51 1.95 14.01
N TRP A 48 -3.35 2.32 12.74
CA TRP A 48 -4.40 2.83 11.88
C TRP A 48 -4.94 1.77 10.91
N SER A 49 -4.04 1.02 10.28
CA SER A 49 -4.36 -0.10 9.38
C SER A 49 -3.33 -1.21 9.56
N TYR A 50 -3.67 -2.44 9.19
CA TYR A 50 -2.80 -3.61 9.37
C TYR A 50 -2.85 -4.54 8.15
N GLY A 51 -2.04 -5.60 8.17
CA GLY A 51 -1.97 -6.55 7.05
C GLY A 51 -1.25 -6.00 5.82
N ILE A 52 -0.24 -5.16 6.02
CA ILE A 52 0.68 -4.71 4.97
C ILE A 52 2.03 -5.43 5.11
N ARG A 53 2.74 -5.66 4.02
CA ARG A 53 4.03 -6.38 4.00
C ARG A 53 5.21 -5.45 4.25
N ASN A 54 5.48 -4.56 3.30
CA ASN A 54 6.66 -3.68 3.32
C ASN A 54 6.35 -2.38 2.56
N PRO A 55 5.66 -1.41 3.20
CA PRO A 55 5.34 -0.14 2.58
C PRO A 55 6.62 0.65 2.25
N GLN A 56 6.64 1.33 1.11
CA GLN A 56 7.77 2.14 0.66
C GLN A 56 7.37 3.60 0.44
N GLY A 57 6.55 3.87 -0.57
CA GLY A 57 6.05 5.21 -0.89
C GLY A 57 4.72 5.50 -0.20
N MET A 58 4.57 6.72 0.31
CA MET A 58 3.32 7.26 0.84
C MET A 58 3.15 8.70 0.38
N ALA A 59 1.94 9.09 -0.04
CA ALA A 59 1.65 10.45 -0.46
C ALA A 59 0.17 10.78 -0.25
N MET A 60 -0.11 12.02 0.14
CA MET A 60 -1.48 12.53 0.16
C MET A 60 -1.94 12.80 -1.26
N ASN A 61 -3.06 12.19 -1.66
CA ASN A 61 -3.68 12.47 -2.93
C ASN A 61 -4.34 13.86 -2.89
N PRO A 62 -3.88 14.83 -3.70
CA PRO A 62 -4.31 16.22 -3.59
C PRO A 62 -5.76 16.45 -4.04
N TRP A 63 -6.39 15.49 -4.72
CA TRP A 63 -7.76 15.62 -5.20
C TRP A 63 -8.79 14.94 -4.31
N SER A 64 -8.37 13.98 -3.47
CA SER A 64 -9.26 13.28 -2.54
C SER A 64 -8.94 13.54 -1.08
N ASN A 65 -7.81 14.21 -0.81
CA ASN A 65 -7.24 14.39 0.53
C ASN A 65 -7.12 13.07 1.32
N ALA A 66 -6.80 11.98 0.62
CA ALA A 66 -6.64 10.65 1.20
C ALA A 66 -5.19 10.21 1.08
N LEU A 67 -4.69 9.51 2.10
CA LEU A 67 -3.37 8.88 2.04
C LEU A 67 -3.41 7.72 1.05
N TRP A 68 -2.43 7.68 0.16
CA TRP A 68 -2.12 6.52 -0.66
C TRP A 68 -0.79 5.95 -0.18
N LEU A 69 -0.65 4.64 -0.23
CA LEU A 69 0.61 3.95 0.02
C LEU A 69 0.89 2.93 -1.07
N ASN A 70 2.16 2.64 -1.31
CA ASN A 70 2.59 1.49 -2.08
C ASN A 70 3.46 0.58 -1.23
N GLU A 71 3.53 -0.69 -1.62
CA GLU A 71 4.32 -1.69 -0.90
C GLU A 71 4.93 -2.74 -1.82
N HIS A 72 6.03 -3.34 -1.35
CA HIS A 72 6.62 -4.50 -2.02
C HIS A 72 5.88 -5.78 -1.67
N GLY A 73 5.52 -6.54 -2.69
CA GLY A 73 5.14 -7.93 -2.58
C GLY A 73 6.36 -8.86 -2.39
N PRO A 74 6.14 -10.18 -2.25
CA PRO A 74 7.20 -11.17 -2.29
C PRO A 74 7.78 -11.32 -3.72
N ARG A 75 7.64 -12.47 -4.38
CA ARG A 75 7.93 -12.59 -5.82
C ARG A 75 6.66 -12.20 -6.57
N GLY A 76 6.62 -10.94 -7.03
CA GLY A 76 5.37 -10.36 -7.53
C GLY A 76 4.50 -9.81 -6.42
N GLY A 77 3.40 -9.16 -6.79
CA GLY A 77 2.39 -8.65 -5.87
C GLY A 77 2.77 -7.33 -5.21
N ASP A 78 3.51 -6.45 -5.88
CA ASP A 78 3.62 -5.05 -5.45
C ASP A 78 2.25 -4.39 -5.59
N GLU A 79 1.90 -3.50 -4.65
CA GLU A 79 0.55 -2.96 -4.54
C GLU A 79 0.53 -1.44 -4.38
N ILE A 80 -0.59 -0.83 -4.78
CA ILE A 80 -1.03 0.50 -4.35
C ILE A 80 -2.31 0.32 -3.52
N ASN A 81 -2.28 0.85 -2.31
CA ASN A 81 -3.36 0.77 -1.34
C ASN A 81 -3.85 2.19 -0.95
N ILE A 82 -5.14 2.31 -0.68
CA ILE A 82 -5.74 3.51 -0.05
C ILE A 82 -6.10 3.11 1.39
N PRO A 83 -5.16 3.24 2.36
CA PRO A 83 -5.35 2.85 3.75
C PRO A 83 -6.58 3.49 4.41
N GLN A 84 -7.39 2.68 5.07
CA GLN A 84 -8.59 3.10 5.80
C GLN A 84 -8.51 2.71 7.28
N LYS A 85 -9.20 3.49 8.11
CA LYS A 85 -9.28 3.31 9.57
C LYS A 85 -9.72 1.89 9.93
N GLY A 86 -8.89 1.19 10.70
CA GLY A 86 -9.17 -0.16 11.23
C GLY A 86 -9.17 -1.28 10.20
N LYS A 87 -8.76 -1.01 8.96
CA LYS A 87 -8.83 -2.00 7.87
C LYS A 87 -7.62 -2.91 7.76
N ASN A 88 -7.88 -4.12 7.29
CA ASN A 88 -6.90 -5.18 7.03
C ASN A 88 -6.58 -5.26 5.53
N TYR A 89 -5.33 -5.08 5.16
CA TYR A 89 -4.84 -5.19 3.77
C TYR A 89 -4.38 -6.60 3.40
N GLY A 90 -4.57 -7.55 4.32
CA GLY A 90 -4.59 -8.97 4.04
C GLY A 90 -3.25 -9.69 4.15
N TRP A 91 -2.09 -9.04 4.03
CA TRP A 91 -0.81 -9.75 4.13
C TRP A 91 -0.65 -10.46 5.50
N PRO A 92 -0.23 -11.74 5.55
CA PRO A 92 0.11 -12.63 4.43
C PRO A 92 -1.04 -13.56 3.97
N LEU A 93 -2.24 -13.40 4.53
CA LEU A 93 -3.42 -14.19 4.21
C LEU A 93 -3.88 -13.96 2.76
N ALA A 94 -3.86 -12.72 2.31
CA ALA A 94 -4.10 -12.32 0.93
C ALA A 94 -2.79 -11.82 0.32
N THR A 95 -2.49 -12.25 -0.91
CA THR A 95 -1.35 -11.71 -1.67
C THR A 95 -1.52 -11.98 -3.16
N TRP A 96 -1.12 -11.02 -3.98
CA TRP A 96 -1.01 -11.17 -5.44
C TRP A 96 0.33 -11.77 -5.90
N GLY A 97 1.24 -12.03 -4.95
CA GLY A 97 2.56 -12.59 -5.21
C GLY A 97 2.69 -14.05 -4.78
N ILE A 98 3.84 -14.63 -5.11
CA ILE A 98 4.22 -15.98 -4.68
C ILE A 98 5.52 -15.95 -3.88
N ASN A 99 5.88 -17.07 -3.25
CA ASN A 99 7.18 -17.20 -2.62
C ASN A 99 8.29 -17.16 -3.68
N TYR A 100 9.49 -16.73 -3.32
CA TYR A 100 10.64 -16.68 -4.24
C TYR A 100 11.01 -18.06 -4.79
N SER A 101 10.68 -19.14 -4.07
CA SER A 101 10.79 -20.53 -4.54
C SER A 101 9.88 -20.87 -5.73
N GLY A 102 8.89 -20.01 -6.07
CA GLY A 102 7.90 -20.26 -7.12
C GLY A 102 6.60 -20.92 -6.61
N PHE A 103 6.55 -21.31 -5.34
CA PHE A 103 5.36 -21.87 -4.70
C PHE A 103 4.54 -20.78 -3.99
N LYS A 104 3.30 -21.11 -3.60
CA LYS A 104 2.46 -20.19 -2.81
C LYS A 104 3.14 -19.80 -1.48
N ILE A 105 2.82 -18.61 -0.99
CA ILE A 105 3.15 -18.23 0.39
C ILE A 105 2.39 -19.19 1.33
N PRO A 106 3.05 -19.86 2.30
CA PRO A 106 2.43 -20.89 3.13
C PRO A 106 1.16 -20.44 3.86
N GLU A 107 1.10 -19.18 4.28
CA GLU A 107 0.00 -18.61 5.05
C GLU A 107 -1.12 -18.04 4.16
N ALA A 108 -0.88 -17.92 2.85
CA ALA A 108 -1.82 -17.31 1.92
C ALA A 108 -3.01 -18.23 1.65
N LYS A 109 -4.21 -17.68 1.80
CA LYS A 109 -5.50 -18.31 1.52
C LYS A 109 -5.97 -18.06 0.08
N GLY A 110 -5.40 -17.07 -0.61
CA GLY A 110 -5.69 -16.73 -2.00
C GLY A 110 -5.33 -15.27 -2.32
N GLU A 111 -5.65 -14.81 -3.52
CA GLU A 111 -5.50 -13.40 -3.91
C GLU A 111 -6.59 -12.52 -3.26
N ILE A 112 -7.81 -13.07 -3.15
CA ILE A 112 -8.97 -12.39 -2.55
C ILE A 112 -9.42 -13.19 -1.34
N VAL A 113 -9.44 -12.55 -0.17
CA VAL A 113 -9.82 -13.17 1.11
C VAL A 113 -10.88 -12.33 1.80
N ALA A 114 -11.96 -12.97 2.25
CA ALA A 114 -13.01 -12.29 2.99
C ALA A 114 -12.46 -11.61 4.27
N GLY A 115 -12.91 -10.39 4.55
CA GLY A 115 -12.40 -9.58 5.67
C GLY A 115 -11.11 -8.81 5.39
N THR A 116 -10.59 -8.87 4.15
CA THR A 116 -9.43 -8.08 3.70
C THR A 116 -9.86 -7.07 2.63
N GLU A 117 -9.19 -5.93 2.62
CA GLU A 117 -9.33 -4.91 1.59
C GLU A 117 -8.39 -5.20 0.42
N GLN A 118 -8.83 -4.89 -0.79
CA GLN A 118 -8.05 -5.11 -2.00
C GLN A 118 -7.29 -3.85 -2.42
N PRO A 119 -6.11 -4.01 -3.04
CA PRO A 119 -5.38 -2.88 -3.58
C PRO A 119 -6.13 -2.24 -4.75
N VAL A 120 -5.91 -0.95 -4.94
CA VAL A 120 -6.45 -0.24 -6.12
C VAL A 120 -5.66 -0.56 -7.38
N PHE A 121 -4.41 -1.02 -7.23
CA PHE A 121 -3.57 -1.51 -8.31
C PHE A 121 -2.55 -2.52 -7.78
N TYR A 122 -2.21 -3.53 -8.57
CA TYR A 122 -1.12 -4.46 -8.25
C TYR A 122 -0.33 -4.84 -9.49
N TRP A 123 0.93 -5.25 -9.29
CA TRP A 123 1.79 -5.81 -10.33
C TRP A 123 2.10 -7.27 -10.04
N LYS A 124 1.73 -8.18 -10.95
CA LYS A 124 2.17 -9.59 -10.89
C LYS A 124 3.68 -9.72 -11.04
N ASP A 125 4.26 -8.93 -11.92
CA ASP A 125 5.71 -8.77 -12.04
C ASP A 125 6.15 -7.52 -11.28
N SER A 126 6.60 -7.70 -10.05
CA SER A 126 6.98 -6.59 -9.16
C SER A 126 8.08 -5.73 -9.79
N PRO A 127 7.85 -4.41 -9.95
CA PRO A 127 8.88 -3.44 -10.31
C PRO A 127 9.75 -3.03 -9.10
N ALA A 128 9.41 -3.52 -7.90
CA ALA A 128 9.96 -3.07 -6.62
C ALA A 128 9.70 -1.57 -6.42
N VAL A 129 8.41 -1.20 -6.31
CA VAL A 129 7.94 0.19 -6.15
C VAL A 129 8.63 0.94 -5.00
N SER A 130 8.80 2.24 -5.11
CA SER A 130 9.49 3.05 -4.11
C SER A 130 8.77 4.38 -3.86
N GLY A 131 9.50 5.48 -3.71
CA GLY A 131 8.90 6.81 -3.51
C GLY A 131 7.88 7.13 -4.60
N MET A 132 6.84 7.88 -4.23
CA MET A 132 5.79 8.29 -5.16
C MET A 132 5.35 9.72 -4.95
N ALA A 133 4.90 10.37 -6.02
CA ALA A 133 4.45 11.76 -6.01
C ALA A 133 3.27 11.98 -6.95
N PHE A 134 2.22 12.61 -6.43
CA PHE A 134 1.16 13.15 -7.26
C PHE A 134 1.60 14.47 -7.89
N TYR A 135 1.23 14.68 -9.14
CA TYR A 135 1.52 15.92 -9.85
C TYR A 135 0.23 16.71 -10.10
N ASN A 136 0.16 17.90 -9.49
CA ASN A 136 -1.00 18.80 -9.54
C ASN A 136 -0.63 20.26 -9.89
N SER A 137 0.57 20.52 -10.41
CA SER A 137 1.03 21.85 -10.79
C SER A 137 0.76 22.18 -12.26
N ASP A 138 0.39 23.42 -12.57
CA ASP A 138 0.20 23.87 -13.96
C ASP A 138 1.51 24.11 -14.72
N LYS A 139 2.68 23.97 -14.07
CA LYS A 139 3.98 24.21 -14.70
C LYS A 139 4.26 23.30 -15.91
N PHE A 140 3.75 22.06 -15.86
CA PHE A 140 3.82 21.06 -16.92
C PHE A 140 2.41 20.47 -17.10
N PRO A 141 1.55 21.11 -17.89
CA PRO A 141 0.14 20.73 -18.00
C PRO A 141 -0.08 19.27 -18.44
N GLN A 142 0.84 18.71 -19.24
CA GLN A 142 0.81 17.32 -19.67
C GLN A 142 0.96 16.29 -18.53
N TRP A 143 1.52 16.72 -17.39
CA TRP A 143 1.67 15.91 -16.18
C TRP A 143 0.55 16.10 -15.18
N GLN A 144 -0.44 16.97 -15.47
CA GLN A 144 -1.60 17.10 -14.62
C GLN A 144 -2.29 15.74 -14.44
N GLN A 145 -2.73 15.49 -13.21
CA GLN A 145 -3.44 14.26 -12.84
C GLN A 145 -2.63 12.97 -13.01
N LYS A 146 -1.30 13.06 -12.89
CA LYS A 146 -0.40 11.91 -12.88
C LYS A 146 0.07 11.55 -11.47
N LEU A 147 0.38 10.27 -11.30
CA LEU A 147 1.13 9.73 -10.17
C LEU A 147 2.43 9.14 -10.73
N PHE A 148 3.55 9.59 -10.19
CA PHE A 148 4.89 9.08 -10.51
C PHE A 148 5.33 8.15 -9.39
N ILE A 149 5.87 6.98 -9.75
CA ILE A 149 6.34 5.98 -8.79
C ILE A 149 7.72 5.49 -9.25
N GLY A 150 8.74 5.59 -8.40
CA GLY A 150 10.05 5.01 -8.72
C GLY A 150 10.02 3.48 -8.66
N ALA A 151 10.75 2.81 -9.56
CA ALA A 151 10.88 1.36 -9.58
C ALA A 151 12.33 0.93 -9.34
N LEU A 152 12.62 0.26 -8.22
CA LEU A 152 13.98 -0.12 -7.85
C LEU A 152 14.56 -1.23 -8.72
N LYS A 153 13.73 -2.22 -9.08
CA LYS A 153 14.16 -3.38 -9.88
C LYS A 153 14.22 -3.02 -11.36
N ASP A 154 13.20 -2.33 -11.85
CA ASP A 154 13.09 -1.96 -13.26
C ASP A 154 13.96 -0.74 -13.61
N LYS A 155 14.45 0.00 -12.59
CA LYS A 155 15.36 1.15 -12.71
C LYS A 155 14.79 2.30 -13.56
N ASP A 156 13.49 2.48 -13.50
CA ASP A 156 12.74 3.53 -14.20
C ASP A 156 11.75 4.25 -13.27
N VAL A 157 10.97 5.17 -13.84
CA VAL A 157 9.83 5.81 -13.17
C VAL A 157 8.55 5.40 -13.89
N ILE A 158 7.62 4.83 -13.15
CA ILE A 158 6.29 4.46 -13.61
C ILE A 158 5.44 5.73 -13.62
N VAL A 159 4.77 6.00 -14.74
CA VAL A 159 3.82 7.11 -14.87
C VAL A 159 2.42 6.54 -14.94
N MET A 160 1.61 6.87 -13.95
CA MET A 160 0.22 6.44 -13.92
C MET A 160 -0.71 7.63 -14.12
N SER A 161 -1.78 7.40 -14.87
CA SER A 161 -2.79 8.43 -15.14
C SER A 161 -4.04 8.21 -14.31
N ARG A 162 -4.53 9.27 -13.66
CA ARG A 162 -5.84 9.23 -13.01
C ARG A 162 -6.92 9.05 -14.08
N GLN A 163 -7.77 8.05 -13.93
CA GLN A 163 -8.92 7.87 -14.80
C GLN A 163 -10.19 8.51 -14.23
N ARG A 164 -11.09 8.93 -15.12
CA ARG A 164 -12.44 9.36 -14.74
C ARG A 164 -13.21 8.18 -14.13
N ARG A 165 -14.04 8.48 -13.14
CA ARG A 165 -14.82 7.52 -12.35
C ARG A 165 -15.66 6.61 -13.27
N GLN A 166 -15.50 5.28 -13.17
CA GLN A 166 -16.58 4.37 -13.55
C GLN A 166 -17.59 4.32 -12.39
N SER A 167 -18.88 4.24 -12.71
CA SER A 167 -20.03 4.49 -11.82
C SER A 167 -20.07 3.70 -10.51
N ASP A 168 -19.34 2.58 -10.40
CA ASP A 168 -19.45 1.65 -9.27
C ASP A 168 -18.32 1.70 -8.24
N ARG A 169 -17.41 2.68 -8.31
CA ARG A 169 -16.23 2.68 -7.42
C ARG A 169 -16.04 3.96 -6.61
N ARG A 170 -15.67 3.76 -5.34
CA ARG A 170 -15.50 4.81 -4.32
C ARG A 170 -14.34 5.76 -4.61
N TRP A 171 -13.32 5.32 -5.35
CA TRP A 171 -12.08 6.08 -5.60
C TRP A 171 -11.68 6.08 -7.09
N PRO A 172 -10.98 7.12 -7.59
CA PRO A 172 -10.41 7.10 -8.94
C PRO A 172 -9.27 6.06 -9.03
N TYR A 173 -9.20 5.34 -10.16
CA TYR A 173 -8.15 4.34 -10.41
C TYR A 173 -7.07 4.93 -11.31
N PHE A 174 -5.90 4.30 -11.26
CA PHE A 174 -4.75 4.64 -12.07
C PHE A 174 -4.40 3.47 -12.99
N ASN A 175 -4.23 3.74 -14.29
CA ASN A 175 -3.60 2.79 -15.22
C ASN A 175 -2.19 3.29 -15.52
N GLY A 176 -1.21 2.39 -15.41
CA GLY A 176 0.20 2.68 -15.67
C GLY A 176 0.56 2.49 -17.14
N GLN A 177 1.34 3.41 -17.68
CA GLN A 177 2.20 3.18 -18.84
C GLN A 177 3.63 3.46 -18.39
N ARG A 178 4.61 2.66 -18.84
CA ARG A 178 6.02 2.95 -18.58
C ARG A 178 6.38 4.26 -19.27
N ALA A 179 7.15 5.13 -18.62
CA ALA A 179 7.73 6.28 -19.31
C ALA A 179 8.63 5.72 -20.42
N ALA A 180 8.35 6.06 -21.69
CA ALA A 180 9.26 5.73 -22.77
C ALA A 180 10.55 6.54 -22.56
N ASN A 181 11.69 5.84 -22.57
CA ASN A 181 12.98 6.50 -22.69
C ASN A 181 13.03 7.17 -24.07
N SER A 182 12.94 8.50 -24.12
CA SER A 182 13.29 9.29 -25.29
C SER A 182 14.78 9.59 -25.29
#